data_AF-A0A2A9HHK8-F1
#
_entry.id   AF-A0A2A9HHK8-F1
#
_cell.length_a   1.000
_cell.length_b   1.000
_cell.length_c   1.000
_cell.angle_alpha   90.00
_cell.angle_beta   90.00
_cell.angle_gamma   90.00
#
_symmetry.space_group_name_H-M   'P 1'
#
loop_
_entity.id
_entity.type
_entity.pdbx_description
1 polymer ?
#
loop_
_entity_poly.entity_id
_entity_poly.type
_entity_poly.pdbx_seq_one_letter_code
_entity_poly.pdbx_strand_id
1 'polypeptide(L)'
;MDLFDVRRRLEALESNLSPYAARSATSRGRKRPEPPSPLRVEFQRDRDRILHTKAFRRLKHKTQVFIAPTQDHFVTRLTHTLEVAQVARTIARALNLNEDLAEAAALGHDIGHGPFGHAGEEALAECLPEGFRHNYQSVRVLDRLENGGKGLNLTFEVLDAVEKSSKAREDIFAEGWGVPVTLEGQVVKTADAIAYLNHDILDAVRAGIITEDDLPDSTKRLIGRSHAERLDTLICDIVAASWSATGAGPDPVIRFSPEIHAAANELREFMFQRVYMYDDTRREAERGKRIVRFLFEYFVRHPNEISPDYSLPEDSVERRAADYVSGMTDRFAIRLAASLGCPDAIGWQV
;
A
#
# COMPACT_ATOMS: atom_id res chain seq x y z
N MET A 1 40.38 -5.65 0.67
CA MET A 1 39.13 -6.15 1.28
C MET A 1 38.18 -6.41 0.14
N ASP A 2 37.74 -7.66 -0.05
CA ASP A 2 36.74 -7.99 -1.06
C ASP A 2 35.37 -7.57 -0.52
N LEU A 3 34.69 -6.63 -1.17
CA LEU A 3 33.39 -6.16 -0.70
C LEU A 3 32.34 -7.28 -0.71
N PHE A 4 32.50 -8.30 -1.58
CA PHE A 4 31.61 -9.47 -1.59
C PHE A 4 31.66 -10.30 -0.29
N ASP A 5 32.69 -10.14 0.55
CA ASP A 5 32.70 -10.72 1.90
C ASP A 5 31.53 -10.19 2.74
N VAL A 6 31.15 -8.92 2.55
CA VAL A 6 30.01 -8.31 3.25
C VAL A 6 28.71 -8.98 2.82
N ARG A 7 28.48 -9.12 1.50
CA ARG A 7 27.29 -9.81 0.99
C ARG A 7 27.20 -11.25 1.50
N ARG A 8 28.29 -12.03 1.37
CA ARG A 8 28.33 -13.43 1.85
C ARG A 8 27.97 -13.52 3.34
N ARG A 9 28.48 -12.59 4.15
CA ARG A 9 28.14 -12.53 5.58
C ARG A 9 26.66 -12.21 5.82
N LEU A 10 26.07 -11.28 5.08
CA LEU A 10 24.64 -10.95 5.21
C LEU A 10 23.75 -12.13 4.77
N GLU A 11 24.06 -12.77 3.66
CA GLU A 11 23.34 -13.98 3.20
C GLU A 11 23.48 -15.13 4.21
N ALA A 12 24.65 -15.28 4.84
CA ALA A 12 24.84 -16.26 5.91
C ALA A 12 24.02 -15.94 7.17
N LEU A 13 23.76 -14.67 7.49
CA LEU A 13 22.86 -14.33 8.61
C LEU A 13 21.41 -14.75 8.32
N GLU A 14 20.97 -14.72 7.06
CA GLU A 14 19.64 -15.21 6.67
C GLU A 14 19.46 -16.73 6.88
N SER A 15 20.54 -17.50 7.08
CA SER A 15 20.42 -18.93 7.43
C SER A 15 19.86 -19.15 8.83
N ASN A 16 19.93 -18.14 9.71
CA ASN A 16 19.39 -18.19 11.06
C ASN A 16 17.92 -17.76 11.14
N LEU A 17 17.34 -17.30 10.02
CA LEU A 17 15.90 -17.04 9.93
C LEU A 17 15.12 -18.35 10.00
N SER A 18 13.82 -18.23 10.26
CA SER A 18 12.85 -19.32 10.20
C SER A 18 13.06 -20.19 8.95
N PRO A 19 12.88 -21.52 9.03
CA PRO A 19 12.93 -22.38 7.85
C PRO A 19 11.96 -21.93 6.74
N TYR A 20 10.86 -21.28 7.12
CA TYR A 20 9.83 -20.77 6.22
C TYR A 20 10.07 -19.34 5.70
N ALA A 21 11.08 -18.65 6.22
CA ALA A 21 11.42 -17.30 5.77
C ALA A 21 11.97 -17.31 4.34
N ALA A 22 11.63 -16.26 3.58
CA ALA A 22 12.25 -16.03 2.28
C ALA A 22 13.71 -15.64 2.46
N ARG A 23 14.59 -16.13 1.56
CA ARG A 23 16.02 -15.83 1.59
C ARG A 23 16.44 -15.19 0.28
N SER A 24 17.28 -14.17 0.37
CA SER A 24 17.90 -13.51 -0.78
C SER A 24 18.68 -14.52 -1.64
N ALA A 25 19.37 -15.47 -0.98
CA ALA A 25 20.17 -16.50 -1.64
C ALA A 25 19.36 -17.51 -2.46
N THR A 26 18.08 -17.73 -2.12
CA THR A 26 17.17 -18.66 -2.81
C THR A 26 16.03 -17.94 -3.52
N SER A 27 16.16 -16.64 -3.74
CA SER A 27 15.16 -15.85 -4.47
C SER A 27 14.98 -16.41 -5.89
N ARG A 28 13.75 -16.35 -6.40
CA ARG A 28 13.45 -16.62 -7.82
C ARG A 28 14.09 -15.58 -8.75
N GLY A 29 14.64 -14.50 -8.17
CA GLY A 29 15.42 -13.50 -8.86
C GLY A 29 14.57 -12.44 -9.56
N ARG A 30 15.20 -11.78 -10.53
CA ARG A 30 14.68 -10.62 -11.26
C ARG A 30 14.38 -11.03 -12.69
N LYS A 31 13.42 -10.36 -13.34
CA LYS A 31 13.05 -10.64 -14.74
C LYS A 31 14.23 -10.42 -15.69
N ARG A 32 15.03 -9.37 -15.45
CA ARG A 32 16.25 -9.09 -16.21
C ARG A 32 17.47 -9.45 -15.37
N PRO A 33 18.38 -10.32 -15.86
CA PRO A 33 19.63 -10.61 -15.17
C PRO A 33 20.45 -9.34 -14.96
N GLU A 34 21.00 -9.19 -13.75
CA GLU A 34 21.89 -8.09 -13.40
C GLU A 34 22.96 -8.60 -12.43
N PRO A 35 24.18 -8.02 -12.44
CA PRO A 35 25.21 -8.40 -11.48
C PRO A 35 24.74 -8.22 -10.03
N PRO A 36 25.14 -9.13 -9.12
CA PRO A 36 24.89 -8.95 -7.70
C PRO A 36 25.61 -7.70 -7.18
N SER A 37 24.96 -6.98 -6.27
CA SER A 37 25.61 -5.92 -5.51
C SER A 37 26.66 -6.55 -4.60
N PRO A 38 27.88 -6.01 -4.50
CA PRO A 38 28.91 -6.58 -3.63
C PRO A 38 28.56 -6.43 -2.13
N LEU A 39 27.67 -5.50 -1.77
CA LEU A 39 27.34 -5.18 -0.38
C LEU A 39 25.92 -5.58 0.02
N ARG A 40 24.93 -5.26 -0.83
CA ARG A 40 23.50 -5.34 -0.50
C ARG A 40 22.93 -6.66 -1.00
N VAL A 41 22.16 -7.33 -0.16
CA VAL A 41 21.39 -8.53 -0.55
C VAL A 41 20.15 -8.14 -1.37
N GLU A 42 19.45 -9.11 -1.95
CA GLU A 42 18.46 -8.82 -3.00
C GLU A 42 17.30 -7.94 -2.53
N PHE A 43 16.72 -8.23 -1.36
CA PHE A 43 15.57 -7.46 -0.86
C PHE A 43 15.97 -6.05 -0.38
N GLN A 44 17.20 -5.86 0.12
CA GLN A 44 17.74 -4.53 0.43
C GLN A 44 17.84 -3.65 -0.82
N ARG A 45 18.28 -4.23 -1.95
CA ARG A 45 18.35 -3.51 -3.23
C ARG A 45 16.97 -3.07 -3.70
N ASP A 46 15.96 -3.90 -3.46
CA ASP A 46 14.58 -3.61 -3.85
C ASP A 46 14.00 -2.47 -3.03
N ARG A 47 14.16 -2.54 -1.70
CA ARG A 47 13.81 -1.44 -0.80
C ARG A 47 14.42 -0.12 -1.26
N ASP A 48 15.73 -0.12 -1.50
CA ASP A 48 16.45 1.09 -1.89
C ASP A 48 15.95 1.62 -3.23
N ARG A 49 15.64 0.75 -4.20
CA ARG A 49 15.07 1.16 -5.50
C ARG A 49 13.71 1.82 -5.33
N ILE A 50 12.82 1.23 -4.55
CA ILE A 50 11.47 1.74 -4.30
C ILE A 50 11.54 3.14 -3.67
N LEU A 51 12.36 3.31 -2.62
CA LEU A 51 12.51 4.58 -1.89
C LEU A 51 12.93 5.77 -2.77
N HIS A 52 13.69 5.51 -3.85
CA HIS A 52 14.23 6.57 -4.71
C HIS A 52 13.35 6.93 -5.90
N THR A 53 12.21 6.24 -6.09
CA THR A 53 11.29 6.49 -7.19
C THR A 53 10.63 7.86 -7.12
N LYS A 54 10.14 8.36 -8.26
CA LYS A 54 9.26 9.53 -8.26
C LYS A 54 7.90 9.17 -7.66
N ALA A 55 7.39 7.97 -7.93
CA ALA A 55 6.10 7.53 -7.44
C ALA A 55 6.03 7.45 -5.90
N PHE A 56 7.06 6.91 -5.23
CA PHE A 56 7.13 6.90 -3.76
C PHE A 56 7.12 8.32 -3.18
N ARG A 57 7.89 9.26 -3.77
CA ARG A 57 7.88 10.67 -3.33
C ARG A 57 6.50 11.33 -3.46
N ARG A 58 5.68 10.91 -4.43
CA ARG A 58 4.32 11.46 -4.63
C ARG A 58 3.33 11.03 -3.55
N LEU A 59 3.59 9.94 -2.83
CA LEU A 59 2.74 9.51 -1.71
C LEU A 59 2.57 10.60 -0.65
N LYS A 60 3.56 11.50 -0.51
CA LYS A 60 3.48 12.68 0.36
C LYS A 60 2.32 13.62 0.01
N HIS A 61 1.90 13.62 -1.25
CA HIS A 61 0.92 14.55 -1.80
C HIS A 61 -0.33 13.83 -2.31
N LYS A 62 -0.58 12.63 -1.76
CA LYS A 62 -1.78 11.84 -2.00
C LYS A 62 -2.48 11.60 -0.66
N THR A 63 -3.78 11.81 -0.63
CA THR A 63 -4.64 11.60 0.52
C THR A 63 -4.85 10.10 0.78
N GLN A 64 -4.98 9.75 2.05
CA GLN A 64 -5.37 8.40 2.46
C GLN A 64 -6.90 8.28 2.46
N VAL A 65 -7.56 8.81 3.50
CA VAL A 65 -9.03 8.75 3.67
C VAL A 65 -9.70 10.09 3.41
N PHE A 66 -9.23 11.15 4.07
CA PHE A 66 -9.81 12.49 3.94
C PHE A 66 -9.18 13.18 2.73
N ILE A 67 -10.02 13.60 1.78
CA ILE A 67 -9.54 14.26 0.57
C ILE A 67 -9.21 15.70 0.92
N ALA A 68 -7.99 16.13 0.63
CA ALA A 68 -7.60 17.53 0.68
C ALA A 68 -7.93 18.29 1.99
N PRO A 69 -7.69 17.72 3.18
CA PRO A 69 -8.07 18.39 4.40
C PRO A 69 -7.23 19.67 4.58
N THR A 70 -7.87 20.74 5.03
CA THR A 70 -7.22 22.02 5.31
C THR A 70 -6.32 22.00 6.54
N GLN A 71 -6.28 20.89 7.30
CA GLN A 71 -5.44 20.74 8.50
C GLN A 71 -4.20 19.89 8.20
N ASP A 72 -3.06 20.30 8.75
CA ASP A 72 -1.74 19.73 8.46
C ASP A 72 -1.47 18.33 9.04
N HIS A 73 -2.37 17.81 9.89
CA HIS A 73 -2.12 16.60 10.69
C HIS A 73 -2.79 15.33 10.17
N PHE A 74 -3.55 15.40 9.08
CA PHE A 74 -4.17 14.22 8.47
C PHE A 74 -3.14 13.32 7.80
N VAL A 75 -3.39 12.01 7.82
CA VAL A 75 -2.52 11.00 7.25
C VAL A 75 -2.49 11.12 5.72
N THR A 76 -1.28 11.27 5.20
CA THR A 76 -0.97 11.07 3.78
C THR A 76 -0.68 9.60 3.51
N ARG A 77 -0.73 9.19 2.24
CA ARG A 77 -0.31 7.82 1.87
C ARG A 77 1.12 7.51 2.28
N LEU A 78 2.01 8.51 2.29
CA LEU A 78 3.40 8.32 2.72
C LEU A 78 3.47 7.96 4.21
N THR A 79 2.76 8.69 5.07
CA THR A 79 2.74 8.41 6.51
C THR A 79 2.09 7.06 6.82
N HIS A 80 1.02 6.70 6.11
CA HIS A 80 0.43 5.37 6.18
C HIS A 80 1.45 4.29 5.77
N THR A 81 2.10 4.45 4.62
CA THR A 81 3.10 3.50 4.11
C THR A 81 4.25 3.29 5.09
N LEU A 82 4.70 4.34 5.78
CA LEU A 82 5.74 4.24 6.81
C LEU A 82 5.27 3.47 8.05
N GLU A 83 4.01 3.66 8.46
CA GLU A 83 3.40 2.88 9.54
C GLU A 83 3.29 1.39 9.17
N VAL A 84 2.79 1.09 7.96
CA VAL A 84 2.73 -0.30 7.44
C VAL A 84 4.12 -0.94 7.46
N ALA A 85 5.15 -0.22 7.00
CA ALA A 85 6.52 -0.71 7.02
C ALA A 85 7.03 -0.97 8.45
N GLN A 86 6.73 -0.09 9.40
CA GLN A 86 7.12 -0.28 10.80
C GLN A 86 6.43 -1.50 11.43
N VAL A 87 5.14 -1.66 11.21
CA VAL A 87 4.36 -2.81 11.72
C VAL A 87 4.84 -4.11 11.08
N ALA A 88 5.00 -4.14 9.75
CA ALA A 88 5.45 -5.31 9.02
C ALA A 88 6.85 -5.77 9.48
N ARG A 89 7.78 -4.84 9.67
CA ARG A 89 9.12 -5.14 10.19
C ARG A 89 9.09 -5.69 11.61
N THR A 90 8.22 -5.14 12.46
CA THR A 90 8.08 -5.59 13.85
C THR A 90 7.59 -7.03 13.91
N ILE A 91 6.54 -7.35 13.14
CA ILE A 91 5.98 -8.70 13.05
C ILE A 91 6.99 -9.67 12.41
N ALA A 92 7.61 -9.28 11.29
CA ALA A 92 8.60 -10.12 10.61
C ALA A 92 9.77 -10.46 11.53
N ARG A 93 10.32 -9.47 12.26
CA ARG A 93 11.41 -9.71 13.20
C ARG A 93 10.99 -10.62 14.36
N ALA A 94 9.80 -10.41 14.92
CA ALA A 94 9.29 -11.23 16.02
C ALA A 94 9.05 -12.70 15.60
N LEU A 95 8.62 -12.93 14.36
CA LEU A 95 8.43 -14.25 13.77
C LEU A 95 9.68 -14.85 13.13
N ASN A 96 10.85 -14.19 13.27
CA ASN A 96 12.12 -14.59 12.66
C ASN A 96 12.04 -14.77 11.12
N LEU A 97 11.29 -13.89 10.45
CA LEU A 97 11.14 -13.80 9.00
C LEU A 97 12.06 -12.74 8.40
N ASN A 98 12.10 -12.63 7.06
CA ASN A 98 12.98 -11.68 6.37
C ASN A 98 12.45 -10.24 6.45
N GLU A 99 13.06 -9.44 7.32
CA GLU A 99 12.68 -8.05 7.57
C GLU A 99 12.83 -7.15 6.33
N ASP A 100 13.89 -7.33 5.54
CA ASP A 100 14.17 -6.51 4.35
C ASP A 100 13.12 -6.77 3.23
N LEU A 101 12.63 -8.00 3.08
CA LEU A 101 11.53 -8.31 2.16
C LEU A 101 10.22 -7.66 2.60
N ALA A 102 9.86 -7.79 3.89
CA ALA A 102 8.66 -7.19 4.44
C ALA A 102 8.69 -5.66 4.30
N GLU A 103 9.83 -5.03 4.59
CA GLU A 103 10.02 -3.58 4.42
C GLU A 103 9.91 -3.14 2.96
N ALA A 104 10.60 -3.83 2.03
CA ALA A 104 10.56 -3.50 0.61
C ALA A 104 9.12 -3.58 0.06
N ALA A 105 8.41 -4.66 0.35
CA ALA A 105 7.04 -4.85 -0.10
C ALA A 105 6.07 -3.82 0.54
N ALA A 106 6.20 -3.55 1.84
CA ALA A 106 5.42 -2.52 2.51
C ALA A 106 5.62 -1.13 1.89
N LEU A 107 6.85 -0.75 1.51
CA LEU A 107 7.09 0.54 0.86
C LEU A 107 6.55 0.61 -0.58
N GLY A 108 6.35 -0.54 -1.23
CA GLY A 108 5.87 -0.64 -2.60
C GLY A 108 4.36 -0.78 -2.75
N HIS A 109 3.65 -1.22 -1.69
CA HIS A 109 2.25 -1.67 -1.80
C HIS A 109 1.30 -0.60 -2.34
N ASP A 110 1.50 0.64 -1.93
CA ASP A 110 0.56 1.74 -2.11
C ASP A 110 0.91 2.71 -3.26
N ILE A 111 2.00 2.42 -3.98
CA ILE A 111 2.55 3.29 -5.04
C ILE A 111 1.58 3.55 -6.19
N GLY A 112 0.71 2.59 -6.50
CA GLY A 112 -0.23 2.61 -7.61
C GLY A 112 -1.52 3.38 -7.36
N HIS A 113 -1.77 3.85 -6.13
CA HIS A 113 -2.98 4.62 -5.85
C HIS A 113 -3.03 5.92 -6.63
N GLY A 114 -4.15 6.21 -7.29
CA GLY A 114 -4.39 7.48 -7.98
C GLY A 114 -4.61 8.67 -7.03
N PRO A 115 -4.82 9.87 -7.57
CA PRO A 115 -5.29 10.99 -6.75
C PRO A 115 -6.66 10.68 -6.12
N PHE A 116 -6.92 11.22 -4.94
CA PHE A 116 -8.17 11.05 -4.17
C PHE A 116 -8.45 9.62 -3.69
N GLY A 117 -7.41 8.80 -3.53
CA GLY A 117 -7.52 7.47 -2.91
C GLY A 117 -8.48 6.52 -3.65
N HIS A 118 -9.41 5.90 -2.91
CA HIS A 118 -10.37 4.94 -3.47
C HIS A 118 -11.33 5.58 -4.48
N ALA A 119 -11.64 6.87 -4.34
CA ALA A 119 -12.49 7.57 -5.30
C ALA A 119 -11.85 7.63 -6.69
N GLY A 120 -10.56 7.94 -6.76
CA GLY A 120 -9.83 7.94 -8.04
C GLY A 120 -9.66 6.55 -8.63
N GLU A 121 -9.46 5.54 -7.78
CA GLU A 121 -9.40 4.13 -8.20
C GLU A 121 -10.73 3.69 -8.84
N GLU A 122 -11.86 3.96 -8.19
CA GLU A 122 -13.20 3.64 -8.70
C GLU A 122 -13.50 4.35 -10.02
N ALA A 123 -13.19 5.65 -10.11
CA ALA A 123 -13.37 6.41 -11.34
C ALA A 123 -12.58 5.84 -12.52
N LEU A 124 -11.30 5.45 -12.31
CA LEU A 124 -10.50 4.82 -13.36
C LEU A 124 -11.01 3.41 -13.69
N ALA A 125 -11.53 2.67 -12.71
CA ALA A 125 -12.07 1.33 -12.91
C ALA A 125 -13.35 1.34 -13.76
N GLU A 126 -14.17 2.37 -13.63
CA GLU A 126 -15.34 2.58 -14.49
C GLU A 126 -14.98 3.01 -15.91
N CYS A 127 -13.86 3.74 -16.07
CA CYS A 127 -13.39 4.24 -17.35
C CYS A 127 -12.65 3.18 -18.19
N LEU A 128 -11.94 2.24 -17.55
CA LEU A 128 -11.16 1.21 -18.23
C LEU A 128 -11.98 -0.08 -18.42
N PRO A 129 -12.09 -0.63 -19.65
CA PRO A 129 -12.81 -1.88 -19.91
C PRO A 129 -12.31 -3.07 -19.06
N GLU A 130 -11.00 -3.14 -18.82
CA GLU A 130 -10.35 -4.17 -18.01
C GLU A 130 -10.38 -3.86 -16.50
N GLY A 131 -10.96 -2.72 -16.12
CA GLY A 131 -10.93 -2.19 -14.76
C GLY A 131 -9.59 -1.58 -14.35
N PHE A 132 -9.54 -1.12 -13.11
CA PHE A 132 -8.37 -0.52 -12.50
C PHE A 132 -8.30 -0.90 -11.03
N ARG A 133 -7.10 -1.27 -10.57
CA ARG A 133 -6.82 -1.53 -9.16
C ARG A 133 -5.46 -1.00 -8.78
N HIS A 134 -5.35 -0.41 -7.59
CA HIS A 134 -4.11 0.20 -7.14
C HIS A 134 -2.96 -0.81 -7.01
N ASN A 135 -3.22 -2.06 -6.59
CA ASN A 135 -2.18 -3.07 -6.37
C ASN A 135 -1.55 -3.54 -7.70
N TYR A 136 -2.37 -3.79 -8.72
CA TYR A 136 -1.86 -4.05 -10.08
C TYR A 136 -1.13 -2.83 -10.64
N GLN A 137 -1.63 -1.63 -10.35
CA GLN A 137 -0.96 -0.40 -10.74
C GLN A 137 0.38 -0.23 -10.00
N SER A 138 0.51 -0.62 -8.73
CA SER A 138 1.77 -0.59 -7.96
C SER A 138 2.80 -1.47 -8.64
N VAL A 139 2.44 -2.72 -8.96
CA VAL A 139 3.32 -3.64 -9.72
C VAL A 139 3.68 -3.05 -11.07
N ARG A 140 2.72 -2.50 -11.81
CA ARG A 140 2.95 -1.89 -13.12
C ARG A 140 3.90 -0.69 -13.05
N VAL A 141 3.74 0.18 -12.06
CA VAL A 141 4.64 1.32 -11.84
C VAL A 141 6.05 0.83 -11.56
N LEU A 142 6.20 -0.14 -10.67
CA LEU A 142 7.50 -0.66 -10.24
C LEU A 142 8.19 -1.52 -11.30
N ASP A 143 7.45 -2.29 -12.09
CA ASP A 143 8.00 -3.24 -13.06
C ASP A 143 8.13 -2.66 -14.47
N ARG A 144 7.33 -1.65 -14.80
CA ARG A 144 7.22 -1.14 -16.18
C ARG A 144 7.39 0.37 -16.32
N LEU A 145 6.74 1.20 -15.50
CA LEU A 145 6.66 2.65 -15.79
C LEU A 145 7.86 3.45 -15.28
N GLU A 146 8.35 3.15 -14.08
CA GLU A 146 9.50 3.87 -13.50
C GLU A 146 10.75 3.75 -14.37
N ASN A 147 11.71 4.66 -14.16
CA ASN A 147 12.98 4.69 -14.90
C ASN A 147 12.80 4.82 -16.44
N GLY A 148 11.81 5.62 -16.87
CA GLY A 148 11.56 5.90 -18.29
C GLY A 148 11.06 4.69 -19.06
N GLY A 149 10.09 3.95 -18.51
CA GLY A 149 9.50 2.78 -19.16
C GLY A 149 10.31 1.48 -19.02
N LYS A 150 11.37 1.47 -18.19
CA LYS A 150 12.21 0.29 -17.96
C LYS A 150 11.79 -0.50 -16.71
N GLY A 151 11.11 0.14 -15.77
CA GLY A 151 10.88 -0.39 -14.43
C GLY A 151 12.15 -0.51 -13.59
N LEU A 152 11.97 -0.96 -12.35
CA LEU A 152 13.02 -1.09 -11.34
C LEU A 152 13.67 -2.47 -11.31
N ASN A 153 13.17 -3.44 -12.08
CA ASN A 153 13.70 -4.81 -12.10
C ASN A 153 13.74 -5.45 -10.70
N LEU A 154 12.68 -5.31 -9.89
CA LEU A 154 12.61 -5.87 -8.54
C LEU A 154 12.59 -7.41 -8.57
N THR A 155 12.84 -8.04 -7.43
CA THR A 155 12.70 -9.50 -7.30
C THR A 155 11.23 -9.91 -7.38
N PHE A 156 11.01 -11.17 -7.75
CA PHE A 156 9.68 -11.75 -7.81
C PHE A 156 8.95 -11.66 -6.46
N GLU A 157 9.62 -11.92 -5.35
CA GLU A 157 9.00 -11.97 -4.01
C GLU A 157 8.43 -10.61 -3.60
N VAL A 158 9.15 -9.52 -3.89
CA VAL A 158 8.68 -8.17 -3.59
C VAL A 158 7.46 -7.82 -4.45
N LEU A 159 7.51 -8.11 -5.75
CA LEU A 159 6.39 -7.82 -6.65
C LEU A 159 5.15 -8.65 -6.30
N ASP A 160 5.30 -9.94 -5.97
CA ASP A 160 4.20 -10.82 -5.55
C ASP A 160 3.54 -10.32 -4.25
N ALA A 161 4.36 -9.91 -3.27
CA ALA A 161 3.86 -9.35 -2.03
C ALA A 161 3.13 -8.01 -2.23
N VAL A 162 3.64 -7.13 -3.11
CA VAL A 162 2.99 -5.86 -3.48
C VAL A 162 1.67 -6.10 -4.24
N GLU A 163 1.63 -7.07 -5.14
CA GLU A 163 0.42 -7.39 -5.90
C GLU A 163 -0.70 -7.90 -4.98
N LYS A 164 -0.34 -8.74 -4.01
CA LYS A 164 -1.31 -9.48 -3.18
C LYS A 164 -1.54 -8.87 -1.80
N SER A 165 -0.98 -7.68 -1.54
CA SER A 165 -1.18 -6.95 -0.29
C SER A 165 -2.59 -6.37 -0.15
N SER A 166 -3.32 -6.20 -1.27
CA SER A 166 -4.67 -5.64 -1.26
C SER A 166 -5.71 -6.61 -0.71
N LYS A 167 -6.80 -6.06 -0.18
CA LYS A 167 -7.86 -6.81 0.53
C LYS A 167 -9.20 -6.70 -0.19
N ALA A 168 -10.00 -7.75 -0.08
CA ALA A 168 -11.42 -7.66 -0.42
C ALA A 168 -12.20 -7.03 0.74
N ARG A 169 -13.40 -6.51 0.44
CA ARG A 169 -14.23 -5.80 1.41
C ARG A 169 -14.77 -6.71 2.54
N GLU A 170 -14.78 -8.02 2.36
CA GLU A 170 -15.52 -8.94 3.24
C GLU A 170 -14.79 -9.28 4.55
N ASP A 171 -13.46 -9.37 4.54
CA ASP A 171 -12.67 -9.79 5.71
C ASP A 171 -11.26 -9.16 5.69
N ILE A 172 -10.69 -8.85 6.85
CA ILE A 172 -9.31 -8.36 7.01
C ILE A 172 -8.26 -9.32 6.40
N PHE A 173 -8.53 -10.63 6.43
CA PHE A 173 -7.69 -11.66 5.82
C PHE A 173 -8.21 -12.14 4.47
N ALA A 174 -9.30 -11.59 3.94
CA ALA A 174 -9.90 -12.07 2.70
C ALA A 174 -8.85 -12.23 1.58
N GLU A 175 -8.78 -13.42 0.99
CA GLU A 175 -7.86 -13.77 -0.09
C GLU A 175 -8.30 -13.20 -1.44
N GLY A 176 -8.88 -11.99 -1.46
CA GLY A 176 -9.53 -11.41 -2.63
C GLY A 176 -8.68 -11.43 -3.91
N TRP A 177 -7.36 -11.38 -3.76
CA TRP A 177 -6.39 -11.34 -4.87
C TRP A 177 -5.32 -12.43 -4.75
N GLY A 178 -5.62 -13.48 -3.98
CA GLY A 178 -4.72 -14.60 -3.67
C GLY A 178 -3.88 -14.39 -2.41
N VAL A 179 -3.06 -15.40 -2.12
CA VAL A 179 -2.14 -15.42 -0.98
C VAL A 179 -0.72 -15.16 -1.49
N PRO A 180 0.02 -14.20 -0.88
CA PRO A 180 1.44 -14.02 -1.15
C PRO A 180 2.21 -15.33 -0.98
N VAL A 181 3.17 -15.59 -1.87
CA VAL A 181 3.95 -16.84 -1.82
C VAL A 181 4.83 -16.93 -0.58
N THR A 182 5.16 -15.79 0.02
CA THR A 182 6.02 -15.65 1.20
C THR A 182 5.19 -15.30 2.43
N LEU A 183 5.64 -15.74 3.61
CA LEU A 183 5.04 -15.32 4.87
C LEU A 183 5.23 -13.82 5.10
N GLU A 184 6.34 -13.26 4.65
CA GLU A 184 6.62 -11.82 4.68
C GLU A 184 5.57 -11.01 3.90
N GLY A 185 5.16 -11.50 2.72
CA GLY A 185 4.08 -10.86 1.96
C GLY A 185 2.73 -10.93 2.69
N GLN A 186 2.44 -12.06 3.36
CA GLN A 186 1.24 -12.18 4.20
C GLN A 186 1.30 -11.21 5.39
N VAL A 187 2.48 -11.06 6.02
CA VAL A 187 2.71 -10.07 7.08
C VAL A 187 2.45 -8.65 6.59
N VAL A 188 2.91 -8.27 5.39
CA VAL A 188 2.63 -6.94 4.83
C VAL A 188 1.13 -6.71 4.64
N LYS A 189 0.41 -7.73 4.12
CA LYS A 189 -1.05 -7.66 4.00
C LYS A 189 -1.72 -7.40 5.35
N THR A 190 -1.32 -8.11 6.41
CA THR A 190 -1.93 -7.89 7.74
C THR A 190 -1.49 -6.57 8.37
N ALA A 191 -0.22 -6.19 8.21
CA ALA A 191 0.32 -4.91 8.70
C ALA A 191 -0.43 -3.72 8.14
N ASP A 192 -0.80 -3.77 6.85
CA ASP A 192 -1.66 -2.77 6.22
C ASP A 192 -3.03 -2.64 6.93
N ALA A 193 -3.65 -3.76 7.33
CA ALA A 193 -4.93 -3.70 8.05
C ALA A 193 -4.77 -3.13 9.46
N ILE A 194 -3.68 -3.49 10.15
CA ILE A 194 -3.37 -2.97 11.48
C ILE A 194 -3.17 -1.46 11.42
N ALA A 195 -2.37 -0.96 10.46
CA ALA A 195 -2.13 0.47 10.30
C ALA A 195 -3.44 1.20 9.96
N TYR A 196 -4.15 0.72 8.95
CA TYR A 196 -5.45 1.26 8.51
C TYR A 196 -6.45 1.42 9.67
N LEU A 197 -6.64 0.37 10.48
CA LEU A 197 -7.57 0.44 11.61
C LEU A 197 -7.15 1.45 12.68
N ASN A 198 -5.85 1.74 12.83
CA ASN A 198 -5.37 2.61 13.88
C ASN A 198 -5.40 4.09 13.51
N HIS A 199 -4.78 4.48 12.40
CA HIS A 199 -4.69 5.91 12.08
C HIS A 199 -6.00 6.48 11.54
N ASP A 200 -6.85 5.68 10.89
CA ASP A 200 -8.15 6.18 10.40
C ASP A 200 -9.10 6.52 11.54
N ILE A 201 -9.04 5.78 12.66
CA ILE A 201 -9.78 6.15 13.89
C ILE A 201 -9.29 7.52 14.37
N LEU A 202 -7.98 7.72 14.43
CA LEU A 202 -7.39 8.96 14.91
C LEU A 202 -7.80 10.15 14.03
N ASP A 203 -7.77 9.98 12.70
CA ASP A 203 -8.18 11.03 11.78
C ASP A 203 -9.69 11.28 11.80
N ALA A 204 -10.52 10.24 11.96
CA ALA A 204 -11.96 10.39 12.12
C ALA A 204 -12.35 11.10 13.42
N VAL A 205 -11.61 10.86 14.51
CA VAL A 205 -11.75 11.59 15.79
C VAL A 205 -11.34 13.05 15.62
N ARG A 206 -10.22 13.33 14.94
CA ARG A 206 -9.78 14.71 14.65
C ARG A 206 -10.76 15.47 13.77
N ALA A 207 -11.38 14.79 12.81
CA ALA A 207 -12.43 15.34 11.96
C ALA A 207 -13.77 15.53 12.70
N GLY A 208 -13.91 15.04 13.93
CA GLY A 208 -15.14 15.12 14.72
C GLY A 208 -16.27 14.23 14.20
N ILE A 209 -15.95 13.20 13.42
CA ILE A 209 -16.93 12.26 12.84
C ILE A 209 -17.35 11.21 13.87
N ILE A 210 -16.40 10.77 14.69
CA ILE A 210 -16.59 9.83 15.80
C ILE A 210 -15.80 10.30 17.02
N THR A 211 -16.08 9.70 18.16
CA THR A 211 -15.30 9.78 19.40
C THR A 211 -14.75 8.39 19.75
N GLU A 212 -13.74 8.33 20.62
CA GLU A 212 -13.21 7.04 21.12
C GLU A 212 -14.28 6.19 21.83
N ASP A 213 -15.30 6.83 22.40
CA ASP A 213 -16.40 6.13 23.07
C ASP A 213 -17.39 5.49 22.09
N ASP A 214 -17.48 6.00 20.85
CA ASP A 214 -18.34 5.45 19.80
C ASP A 214 -17.85 4.09 19.28
N LEU A 215 -16.58 3.74 19.51
CA LEU A 215 -16.00 2.47 19.06
C LEU A 215 -16.73 1.28 19.70
N PRO A 216 -16.83 0.13 18.99
CA PRO A 216 -17.48 -1.07 19.52
C PRO A 216 -16.91 -1.51 20.88
N ASP A 217 -17.78 -2.03 21.76
CA ASP A 217 -17.37 -2.49 23.09
C ASP A 217 -16.40 -3.68 23.03
N SER A 218 -16.47 -4.50 21.99
CA SER A 218 -15.47 -5.55 21.70
C SER A 218 -14.10 -4.94 21.45
N THR A 219 -14.02 -3.90 20.60
CA THR A 219 -12.77 -3.19 20.29
C THR A 219 -12.16 -2.60 21.56
N LYS A 220 -12.94 -1.85 22.34
CA LYS A 220 -12.46 -1.18 23.55
C LYS A 220 -12.00 -2.17 24.64
N ARG A 221 -12.54 -3.40 24.65
CA ARG A 221 -12.20 -4.44 25.64
C ARG A 221 -11.07 -5.36 25.18
N LEU A 222 -11.09 -5.77 23.91
CA LEU A 222 -10.20 -6.79 23.36
C LEU A 222 -9.00 -6.22 22.62
N ILE A 223 -9.13 -5.05 21.98
CA ILE A 223 -8.09 -4.46 21.15
C ILE A 223 -7.41 -3.29 21.88
N GLY A 224 -8.17 -2.33 22.40
CA GLY A 224 -7.61 -1.21 23.17
C GLY A 224 -8.42 0.08 23.06
N ARG A 225 -8.16 1.02 23.98
CA ARG A 225 -8.85 2.32 24.07
C ARG A 225 -8.02 3.49 23.54
N SER A 226 -6.72 3.28 23.38
CA SER A 226 -5.82 4.28 22.79
C SER A 226 -5.15 3.72 21.54
N HIS A 227 -4.66 4.62 20.69
CA HIS A 227 -3.86 4.25 19.51
C HIS A 227 -2.71 3.30 19.86
N ALA A 228 -1.97 3.59 20.94
CA ALA A 228 -0.83 2.77 21.35
C ALA A 228 -1.26 1.38 21.84
N GLU A 229 -2.33 1.30 22.64
CA GLU A 229 -2.87 0.01 23.12
C GLU A 229 -3.38 -0.84 21.97
N ARG A 230 -4.13 -0.26 21.03
CA ARG A 230 -4.67 -0.99 19.87
C ARG A 230 -3.55 -1.57 19.01
N LEU A 231 -2.52 -0.77 18.73
CA LEU A 231 -1.38 -1.21 17.94
C LEU A 231 -0.61 -2.34 18.64
N ASP A 232 -0.31 -2.18 19.93
CA ASP A 232 0.42 -3.17 20.74
C ASP A 232 -0.34 -4.51 20.82
N THR A 233 -1.64 -4.46 21.11
CA THR A 233 -2.47 -5.66 21.20
C THR A 233 -2.55 -6.42 19.88
N LEU A 234 -2.78 -5.72 18.75
CA LEU A 234 -2.86 -6.35 17.44
C LEU A 234 -1.52 -6.98 17.04
N ILE A 235 -0.39 -6.31 17.29
CA ILE A 235 0.94 -6.84 16.99
C ILE A 235 1.29 -8.03 17.89
N CYS A 236 1.00 -7.95 19.20
CA CYS A 236 1.25 -9.05 20.12
C CYS A 236 0.40 -10.28 19.75
N ASP A 237 -0.88 -10.08 19.45
CA ASP A 237 -1.79 -11.16 19.10
C ASP A 237 -1.38 -11.87 17.79
N ILE A 238 -1.10 -11.12 16.71
CA ILE A 238 -0.70 -11.73 15.44
C ILE A 238 0.60 -12.53 15.58
N VAL A 239 1.56 -12.04 16.37
CA VAL A 239 2.82 -12.76 16.62
C VAL A 239 2.55 -14.05 17.41
N ALA A 240 1.74 -13.99 18.47
CA ALA A 240 1.41 -15.17 19.27
C ALA A 240 0.61 -16.21 18.47
N ALA A 241 -0.40 -15.77 17.72
CA ALA A 241 -1.27 -16.64 16.92
C ALA A 241 -0.58 -17.23 15.68
N SER A 242 0.53 -16.60 15.24
CA SER A 242 1.34 -17.02 14.09
C SER A 242 2.69 -17.64 14.50
N TRP A 243 2.86 -18.03 15.77
CA TRP A 243 4.17 -18.45 16.29
C TRP A 243 4.81 -19.64 15.55
N SER A 244 4.01 -20.51 14.91
CA SER A 244 4.53 -21.60 14.06
C SER A 244 5.38 -21.09 12.89
N ALA A 245 5.18 -19.85 12.43
CA ALA A 245 5.99 -19.18 11.41
C ALA A 245 7.47 -19.05 11.79
N THR A 246 7.83 -19.14 13.08
CA THR A 246 9.23 -19.15 13.55
C THR A 246 9.97 -20.45 13.22
N GLY A 247 9.25 -21.52 12.85
CA GLY A 247 9.78 -22.88 12.78
C GLY A 247 9.43 -23.75 13.99
N ALA A 248 8.71 -23.22 14.97
CA ALA A 248 8.28 -23.95 16.17
C ALA A 248 7.14 -24.98 15.91
N GLY A 249 6.63 -25.07 14.68
CA GLY A 249 5.60 -26.05 14.29
C GLY A 249 5.50 -26.23 12.76
N PRO A 250 4.74 -27.24 12.30
CA PRO A 250 4.40 -27.41 10.90
C PRO A 250 3.35 -26.38 10.43
N ASP A 251 3.20 -26.22 9.12
CA ASP A 251 2.12 -25.50 8.45
C ASP A 251 1.88 -24.07 9.00
N PRO A 252 2.85 -23.16 8.83
CA PRO A 252 2.75 -21.81 9.36
C PRO A 252 1.66 -21.01 8.66
N VAL A 253 0.91 -20.22 9.44
CA VAL A 253 -0.13 -19.31 8.95
C VAL A 253 0.02 -17.98 9.66
N ILE A 254 -0.04 -16.88 8.90
CA ILE A 254 -0.12 -15.53 9.46
C ILE A 254 -1.58 -15.19 9.73
N ARG A 255 -1.95 -15.00 11.00
CA ARG A 255 -3.34 -14.76 11.44
C ARG A 255 -3.42 -14.08 12.79
N PHE A 256 -4.57 -13.50 13.08
CA PHE A 256 -4.98 -13.16 14.45
C PHE A 256 -5.56 -14.40 15.16
N SER A 257 -5.65 -14.33 16.48
CA SER A 257 -6.50 -15.24 17.24
C SER A 257 -7.98 -15.05 16.83
N PRO A 258 -8.85 -16.07 16.99
CA PRO A 258 -10.25 -15.96 16.60
C PRO A 258 -10.99 -14.78 17.25
N GLU A 259 -10.68 -14.46 18.50
CA GLU A 259 -11.32 -13.38 19.25
C GLU A 259 -10.89 -12.00 18.72
N ILE A 260 -9.59 -11.80 18.51
CA ILE A 260 -9.06 -10.55 17.95
C ILE A 260 -9.48 -10.39 16.48
N HIS A 261 -9.51 -11.47 15.70
CA HIS A 261 -10.00 -11.43 14.32
C HIS A 261 -11.46 -10.96 14.25
N ALA A 262 -12.34 -11.53 15.08
CA ALA A 262 -13.74 -11.11 15.15
C ALA A 262 -13.90 -9.64 15.57
N ALA A 263 -13.17 -9.20 16.60
CA ALA A 263 -13.20 -7.82 17.07
C ALA A 263 -12.67 -6.83 16.02
N ALA A 264 -11.60 -7.20 15.31
CA ALA A 264 -11.02 -6.37 14.26
C ALA A 264 -11.96 -6.25 13.05
N ASN A 265 -12.64 -7.33 12.67
CA ASN A 265 -13.66 -7.30 11.61
C ASN A 265 -14.87 -6.44 12.01
N GLU A 266 -15.33 -6.50 13.26
CA GLU A 266 -16.39 -5.63 13.78
C GLU A 266 -15.97 -4.15 13.75
N LEU A 267 -14.75 -3.84 14.21
CA LEU A 267 -14.19 -2.49 14.13
C LEU A 267 -14.13 -1.97 12.70
N ARG A 268 -13.69 -2.81 11.78
CA ARG A 268 -13.59 -2.47 10.36
C ARG A 268 -14.96 -2.14 9.77
N GLU A 269 -15.98 -2.94 10.06
CA GLU A 269 -17.35 -2.68 9.60
C GLU A 269 -17.90 -1.39 10.21
N PHE A 270 -17.65 -1.14 11.50
CA PHE A 270 -18.00 0.12 12.15
C PHE A 270 -17.35 1.33 11.44
N MET A 271 -16.05 1.27 11.18
CA MET A 271 -15.33 2.34 10.46
C MET A 271 -15.91 2.56 9.06
N PHE A 272 -16.30 1.49 8.39
CA PHE A 272 -16.94 1.59 7.08
C PHE A 272 -18.28 2.32 7.12
N GLN A 273 -19.13 1.98 8.07
CA GLN A 273 -20.46 2.59 8.20
C GLN A 273 -20.38 4.04 8.69
N ARG A 274 -19.43 4.36 9.57
CA ARG A 274 -19.40 5.65 10.29
C ARG A 274 -18.44 6.67 9.68
N VAL A 275 -17.36 6.23 9.04
CA VAL A 275 -16.29 7.11 8.55
C VAL A 275 -16.28 7.15 7.02
N TYR A 276 -16.17 5.99 6.35
CA TYR A 276 -16.06 5.99 4.88
C TYR A 276 -17.38 6.31 4.17
N MET A 277 -18.52 5.97 4.78
CA MET A 277 -19.86 6.30 4.28
C MET A 277 -20.40 7.65 4.79
N TYR A 278 -19.57 8.45 5.47
CA TYR A 278 -19.96 9.76 5.97
C TYR A 278 -20.27 10.73 4.82
N ASP A 279 -21.36 11.51 4.94
CA ASP A 279 -21.95 12.28 3.83
C ASP A 279 -20.98 13.31 3.23
N ASP A 280 -20.18 14.01 4.04
CA ASP A 280 -19.24 15.01 3.52
C ASP A 280 -18.04 14.35 2.82
N THR A 281 -17.49 13.28 3.40
CA THR A 281 -16.45 12.44 2.76
C THR A 281 -16.95 11.93 1.41
N ARG A 282 -18.22 11.52 1.33
CA ARG A 282 -18.85 11.06 0.10
C ARG A 282 -18.99 12.18 -0.93
N ARG A 283 -19.36 13.40 -0.54
CA ARG A 283 -19.45 14.55 -1.48
C ARG A 283 -18.09 14.88 -2.10
N GLU A 284 -17.04 14.91 -1.28
CA GLU A 284 -15.67 15.14 -1.76
C GLU A 284 -15.16 13.98 -2.62
N ALA A 285 -15.46 12.73 -2.24
CA ALA A 285 -15.14 11.55 -3.04
C ALA A 285 -15.80 11.61 -4.43
N GLU A 286 -17.09 11.94 -4.50
CA GLU A 286 -17.80 12.09 -5.78
C GLU A 286 -17.25 13.25 -6.62
N ARG A 287 -16.83 14.34 -5.98
CA ARG A 287 -16.14 15.45 -6.66
C ARG A 287 -14.79 15.00 -7.24
N GLY A 288 -14.00 14.25 -6.46
CA GLY A 288 -12.74 13.64 -6.90
C GLY A 288 -12.92 12.68 -8.06
N LYS A 289 -13.95 11.82 -8.03
CA LYS A 289 -14.32 10.92 -9.14
C LYS A 289 -14.56 11.70 -10.42
N ARG A 290 -15.37 12.76 -10.38
CA ARG A 290 -15.67 13.58 -11.57
C ARG A 290 -14.42 14.24 -12.15
N ILE A 291 -13.50 14.72 -11.31
CA ILE A 291 -12.21 15.25 -11.77
C ILE A 291 -11.36 14.17 -12.44
N VAL A 292 -11.27 12.98 -11.86
CA VAL A 292 -10.50 11.87 -12.44
C VAL A 292 -11.07 11.43 -13.77
N ARG A 293 -12.40 11.26 -13.88
CA ARG A 293 -13.06 10.94 -15.15
C ARG A 293 -12.82 12.03 -16.20
N PHE A 294 -12.96 13.30 -15.82
CA PHE A 294 -12.67 14.44 -16.70
C PHE A 294 -11.24 14.41 -17.24
N LEU A 295 -10.25 14.21 -16.37
CA LEU A 295 -8.84 14.14 -16.75
C LEU A 295 -8.56 12.95 -17.66
N PHE A 296 -9.12 11.78 -17.32
CA PHE A 296 -9.00 10.58 -18.15
C PHE A 296 -9.55 10.83 -19.56
N GLU A 297 -10.79 11.29 -19.69
CA GLU A 297 -11.43 11.58 -20.98
C GLU A 297 -10.70 12.66 -21.78
N TYR A 298 -10.11 13.64 -21.09
CA TYR A 298 -9.26 14.64 -21.70
C TYR A 298 -8.03 14.00 -22.32
N PHE A 299 -7.26 13.22 -21.56
CA PHE A 299 -6.03 12.59 -22.08
C PHE A 299 -6.29 11.50 -23.14
N VAL A 300 -7.47 10.87 -23.12
CA VAL A 300 -7.89 9.99 -24.22
C VAL A 300 -8.11 10.77 -25.52
N ARG A 301 -8.72 11.96 -25.45
CA ARG A 301 -8.91 12.84 -26.63
C ARG A 301 -7.64 13.57 -27.05
N HIS A 302 -6.69 13.74 -26.13
CA HIS A 302 -5.45 14.50 -26.30
C HIS A 302 -4.19 13.65 -26.01
N PRO A 303 -3.98 12.52 -26.69
CA PRO A 303 -2.92 11.56 -26.34
C PRO A 303 -1.49 12.08 -26.52
N ASN A 304 -1.32 13.16 -27.29
CA ASN A 304 -0.03 13.84 -27.51
C ASN A 304 0.39 14.70 -26.30
N GLU A 305 -0.53 14.98 -25.38
CA GLU A 305 -0.27 15.75 -24.14
C GLU A 305 0.09 14.84 -22.96
N ILE A 306 -0.02 13.52 -23.13
CA ILE A 306 0.44 12.54 -22.14
C ILE A 306 1.96 12.49 -22.19
N SER A 307 2.60 12.82 -21.06
CA SER A 307 4.06 12.74 -20.96
C SER A 307 4.56 11.30 -21.16
N PRO A 308 5.60 11.08 -22.00
CA PRO A 308 6.16 9.76 -22.26
C PRO A 308 6.87 9.15 -21.04
N ASP A 309 7.20 9.96 -20.02
CA ASP A 309 7.83 9.47 -18.78
C ASP A 309 6.86 8.70 -17.87
N TYR A 310 5.55 8.78 -18.13
CA TYR A 310 4.50 8.25 -17.25
C TYR A 310 3.54 7.29 -17.96
N SER A 311 3.88 6.89 -19.18
CA SER A 311 3.08 5.94 -19.95
C SER A 311 4.00 5.18 -20.91
N LEU A 312 3.57 4.02 -21.40
CA LEU A 312 4.33 3.29 -22.41
C LEU A 312 3.72 3.56 -23.79
N PRO A 313 4.53 3.93 -24.82
CA PRO A 313 4.02 4.22 -26.16
C PRO A 313 3.30 3.04 -26.83
N GLU A 314 3.64 1.80 -26.47
CA GLU A 314 3.04 0.59 -27.02
C GLU A 314 1.63 0.28 -26.47
N ASP A 315 1.23 0.92 -25.36
CA ASP A 315 -0.08 0.67 -24.75
C ASP A 315 -1.20 1.46 -25.43
N SER A 316 -2.43 1.01 -25.21
CA SER A 316 -3.62 1.74 -25.67
C SER A 316 -3.67 3.14 -25.08
N VAL A 317 -4.34 4.06 -25.79
CA VAL A 317 -4.47 5.45 -25.36
C VAL A 317 -5.16 5.53 -23.99
N GLU A 318 -6.15 4.69 -23.75
CA GLU A 318 -6.89 4.58 -22.49
C GLU A 318 -5.97 4.15 -21.35
N ARG A 319 -5.13 3.13 -21.55
CA ARG A 319 -4.18 2.67 -20.54
C ARG A 319 -3.12 3.75 -20.25
N ARG A 320 -2.61 4.41 -21.29
CA ARG A 320 -1.67 5.53 -21.14
C ARG A 320 -2.29 6.69 -20.36
N ALA A 321 -3.55 7.02 -20.61
CA ALA A 321 -4.28 8.04 -19.87
C ALA A 321 -4.45 7.65 -18.39
N ALA A 322 -4.84 6.41 -18.12
CA ALA A 322 -4.96 5.90 -16.75
C ALA A 322 -3.64 5.90 -15.98
N ASP A 323 -2.53 5.49 -16.61
CA ASP A 323 -1.20 5.56 -16.01
C ASP A 323 -0.80 6.99 -15.65
N TYR A 324 -1.07 7.93 -16.57
CA TYR A 324 -0.73 9.33 -16.36
C TYR A 324 -1.58 9.97 -15.25
N VAL A 325 -2.90 9.73 -15.26
CA VAL A 325 -3.83 10.26 -14.26
C VAL A 325 -3.58 9.65 -12.88
N SER A 326 -3.40 8.32 -12.77
CA SER A 326 -3.05 7.68 -11.49
C SER A 326 -1.68 8.13 -10.95
N GLY A 327 -0.77 8.52 -11.85
CA GLY A 327 0.52 9.08 -11.49
C GLY A 327 0.47 10.48 -10.86
N MET A 328 -0.66 11.20 -10.92
CA MET A 328 -0.81 12.56 -10.41
C MET A 328 -0.92 12.61 -8.88
N THR A 329 -0.51 13.73 -8.29
CA THR A 329 -0.84 14.08 -6.91
C THR A 329 -2.18 14.81 -6.86
N ASP A 330 -2.85 14.86 -5.71
CA ASP A 330 -4.19 15.44 -5.60
C ASP A 330 -4.21 16.91 -6.04
N ARG A 331 -3.29 17.71 -5.48
CA ARG A 331 -3.13 19.13 -5.85
C ARG A 331 -2.80 19.34 -7.33
N PHE A 332 -2.00 18.44 -7.92
CA PHE A 332 -1.69 18.53 -9.35
C PHE A 332 -2.92 18.23 -10.20
N ALA A 333 -3.65 17.15 -9.87
CA ALA A 333 -4.87 16.76 -10.57
C ALA A 333 -5.92 17.88 -10.53
N ILE A 334 -6.16 18.49 -9.36
CA ILE A 334 -7.11 19.60 -9.21
C ILE A 334 -6.69 20.80 -10.05
N ARG A 335 -5.44 21.27 -9.90
CA ARG A 335 -4.95 22.45 -10.63
C ARG A 335 -5.00 22.24 -12.14
N LEU A 336 -4.59 21.06 -12.61
CA LEU A 336 -4.61 20.73 -14.02
C LEU A 336 -6.05 20.68 -14.54
N ALA A 337 -6.95 19.96 -13.85
CA ALA A 337 -8.35 19.90 -14.23
C ALA A 337 -9.00 21.30 -14.28
N ALA A 338 -8.69 22.17 -13.31
CA ALA A 338 -9.16 23.56 -13.31
C ALA A 338 -8.64 24.35 -14.52
N SER A 339 -7.35 24.21 -14.86
CA SER A 339 -6.77 24.87 -16.04
C SER A 339 -7.36 24.37 -17.37
N LEU A 340 -7.87 23.13 -17.38
CA LEU A 340 -8.54 22.51 -18.52
C LEU A 340 -10.06 22.77 -18.54
N GLY A 341 -10.59 23.52 -17.57
CA GLY A 341 -11.99 23.93 -17.52
C GLY A 341 -12.94 22.95 -16.82
N CYS A 342 -12.45 22.02 -16.00
CA CYS A 342 -13.28 21.14 -15.19
C CYS A 342 -14.04 21.94 -14.11
N PRO A 343 -15.39 22.01 -14.14
CA PRO A 343 -16.17 22.80 -13.18
C PRO A 343 -15.97 22.33 -11.73
N ASP A 344 -15.87 21.01 -11.53
CA ASP A 344 -15.63 20.43 -10.21
C ASP A 344 -14.26 20.80 -9.63
N ALA A 345 -13.28 21.17 -10.45
CA ALA A 345 -11.97 21.57 -9.94
C ALA A 345 -11.91 23.07 -9.56
N ILE A 346 -12.77 23.89 -10.15
CA ILE A 346 -12.76 25.34 -9.95
C ILE A 346 -13.18 25.66 -8.50
N GLY A 347 -12.34 26.46 -7.82
CA GLY A 347 -12.59 26.87 -6.44
C GLY A 347 -12.45 25.75 -5.40
N TRP A 348 -11.97 24.55 -5.77
CA TRP A 348 -11.58 23.56 -4.77
C TRP A 348 -10.25 23.99 -4.15
N GLN A 349 -10.32 24.61 -2.98
CA GLN A 349 -9.12 24.96 -2.21
C GLN A 349 -8.64 23.71 -1.46
N VAL A 350 -7.38 23.34 -1.71
CA VAL A 350 -6.70 22.13 -1.19
C VAL A 350 -5.28 22.44 -0.75
#